data_AF-A0A7X9MEX2-F1
#
_entry.id   AF-A0A7X9MEX2-F1
#
_cell.length_a   1.000
_cell.length_b   1.000
_cell.length_c   1.000
_cell.angle_alpha   90.00
_cell.angle_beta   90.00
_cell.angle_gamma   90.00
#
_symmetry.space_group_name_H-M   'P 1'
#
loop_
_entity.id
_entity.type
_entity.pdbx_description
1 polymer ?
#
loop_
_entity_poly.entity_id
_entity_poly.type
_entity_poly.pdbx_seq_one_letter_code
_entity_poly.pdbx_strand_id
1 'polypeptide(L)'
;MIPKFRGLSIDENSKGEWQYGHLIEDRGRAFIINEVVEANEQYITIGSWCPVSIESVGRFTGMFDKNLREIYEKDILGTKDGLLNGFIEYREDLGMFVNSLIRYNNFERLCNVANSREIIGNVYENQELLEVPE
;
A
#
# COMPACT_ATOMS: atom_id res chain seq x y z
N MET A 1 0.29 15.67 8.22
CA MET A 1 -0.59 14.49 8.07
C MET A 1 0.20 13.29 8.60
N ILE A 2 -0.36 12.51 9.52
CA ILE A 2 0.31 11.27 9.97
C ILE A 2 0.13 10.25 8.85
N PRO A 3 1.20 9.63 8.33
CA PRO A 3 1.06 8.65 7.25
C PRO A 3 0.21 7.47 7.71
N LYS A 4 -0.73 7.06 6.85
CA LYS A 4 -1.47 5.81 7.00
C LYS A 4 -0.71 4.70 6.29
N PHE A 5 -0.82 3.50 6.83
CA PHE A 5 -0.24 2.29 6.26
C PHE A 5 -1.28 1.19 6.25
N ARG A 6 -1.01 0.18 5.40
CA ARG A 6 -1.69 -1.11 5.44
C ARG A 6 -0.70 -2.25 5.44
N GLY A 7 -1.12 -3.42 5.88
CA GLY A 7 -0.35 -4.66 5.77
C GLY A 7 -1.24 -5.89 5.92
N LEU A 8 -0.84 -7.02 5.34
CA LEU A 8 -1.50 -8.31 5.51
C LEU A 8 -1.19 -8.86 6.89
N SER A 9 -2.24 -9.14 7.68
CA SER A 9 -2.11 -9.74 9.01
C SER A 9 -1.42 -11.10 8.95
N ILE A 10 -0.52 -11.32 9.91
CA ILE A 10 0.09 -12.63 10.19
C ILE A 10 -0.44 -13.23 11.51
N ASP A 11 -1.37 -12.56 12.17
CA ASP A 11 -2.06 -13.07 13.36
C ASP A 11 -2.95 -14.26 12.98
N GLU A 12 -3.01 -15.28 13.83
CA GLU A 12 -3.75 -16.51 13.52
C GLU A 12 -5.25 -16.28 13.30
N ASN A 13 -5.85 -15.27 13.96
CA ASN A 13 -7.28 -15.02 13.88
C ASN A 13 -7.70 -14.17 12.68
N SER A 14 -6.75 -13.49 12.04
CA SER A 14 -7.01 -12.56 10.91
C SER A 14 -6.02 -12.77 9.76
N LYS A 15 -5.37 -13.94 9.70
CA LYS A 15 -4.27 -14.20 8.76
C LYS A 15 -4.70 -13.94 7.32
N GLY A 16 -3.96 -13.06 6.63
CA GLY A 16 -4.25 -12.66 5.26
C GLY A 16 -5.28 -11.54 5.11
N GLU A 17 -5.84 -11.02 6.21
CA GLU A 17 -6.71 -9.85 6.15
C GLU A 17 -5.88 -8.56 6.16
N TRP A 18 -6.26 -7.59 5.32
CA TRP A 18 -5.65 -6.27 5.32
C TRP A 18 -5.98 -5.48 6.58
N GLN A 19 -4.94 -5.06 7.28
CA GLN A 19 -5.01 -4.15 8.42
C GLN A 19 -4.60 -2.75 7.98
N TYR A 20 -5.31 -1.73 8.46
CA TYR A 20 -5.07 -0.33 8.12
C TYR A 20 -4.85 0.46 9.41
N GLY A 21 -3.92 1.42 9.41
CA GLY A 21 -3.61 2.22 10.59
C GLY A 21 -2.23 2.87 10.53
N HIS A 22 -1.55 2.93 11.67
CA HIS A 22 -0.20 3.47 11.79
C HIS A 22 0.83 2.34 11.90
N LEU A 23 1.99 2.51 11.27
CA LEU A 23 3.05 1.51 11.27
C LEU A 23 3.99 1.72 12.46
N ILE A 24 4.26 0.65 13.20
CA ILE A 24 5.46 0.48 14.00
C ILE A 24 6.30 -0.61 13.36
N GLU A 25 7.53 -0.27 12.98
CA GLU A 25 8.50 -1.23 12.47
C GLU A 25 9.75 -1.22 13.36
N ASP A 26 10.14 -2.38 13.86
CA ASP A 26 11.40 -2.55 14.60
C ASP A 26 11.99 -3.94 14.33
N ARG A 27 13.29 -4.00 14.05
CA ARG A 27 14.07 -5.24 13.88
C ARG A 27 13.41 -6.28 12.97
N GLY A 28 12.86 -5.84 11.83
CA GLY A 28 12.22 -6.71 10.84
C GLY A 28 10.83 -7.21 11.24
N ARG A 29 10.20 -6.61 12.25
CA ARG A 29 8.80 -6.84 12.62
C ARG A 29 7.99 -5.59 12.33
N ALA A 30 6.80 -5.79 11.77
CA ALA A 30 5.88 -4.71 11.46
C ALA A 30 4.54 -4.94 12.19
N PHE A 31 4.00 -3.85 12.74
CA PHE A 31 2.69 -3.83 13.39
C PHE A 31 1.89 -2.67 12.84
N ILE A 32 0.62 -2.92 12.54
CA ILE A 32 -0.37 -1.88 12.31
C ILE A 32 -1.09 -1.62 13.63
N ILE A 33 -1.07 -0.38 14.10
CA ILE A 33 -1.69 0.05 15.34
C ILE A 33 -2.82 1.05 15.08
N ASN A 34 -3.86 1.01 15.91
CA ASN A 34 -5.02 1.89 15.78
C ASN A 34 -5.40 2.61 17.08
N GLU A 35 -4.79 2.26 18.21
CA GLU A 35 -5.12 2.87 19.49
C GLU A 35 -3.88 2.94 20.40
N VAL A 36 -3.61 4.14 20.92
CA VAL A 36 -2.68 4.36 22.03
C VAL A 36 -3.51 4.68 23.26
N VAL A 37 -3.43 3.83 24.28
CA VAL A 37 -4.20 3.97 25.53
C VAL A 37 -3.52 4.98 26.46
N GLU A 38 -2.20 4.91 26.54
CA GLU A 38 -1.40 5.78 27.39
C GLU A 38 -0.04 6.03 26.72
N ALA A 39 0.47 7.25 26.84
CA ALA A 39 1.84 7.58 26.49
C ALA A 39 2.40 8.58 27.49
N ASN A 40 3.61 8.33 27.98
CA ASN A 40 4.36 9.23 28.85
C ASN A 40 5.85 9.20 28.47
N GLU A 41 6.70 9.86 29.26
CA GLU A 41 8.13 9.98 28.97
C GLU A 41 8.90 8.64 29.04
N GLN A 42 8.33 7.61 29.67
CA GLN A 42 8.98 6.32 29.88
C GLN A 42 8.46 5.24 28.95
N TYR A 43 7.17 5.26 28.60
CA TYR A 43 6.55 4.21 27.80
C TYR A 43 5.33 4.67 27.00
N ILE A 44 4.93 3.82 26.05
CA ILE A 44 3.70 3.91 25.29
C ILE A 44 2.97 2.56 25.42
N THR A 45 1.69 2.60 25.77
CA THR A 45 0.80 1.44 25.84
C THR A 45 -0.12 1.45 24.61
N ILE A 46 0.03 0.44 23.75
CA ILE A 46 -0.81 0.26 22.57
C ILE A 46 -2.04 -0.55 22.96
N GLY A 47 -3.24 -0.07 22.64
CA GLY A 47 -4.51 -0.74 22.95
C GLY A 47 -4.95 -1.71 21.85
N SER A 48 -4.64 -1.38 20.60
CA SER A 48 -5.00 -2.17 19.43
C SER A 48 -3.82 -2.21 18.45
N TRP A 49 -3.33 -3.42 18.21
CA TRP A 49 -2.27 -3.70 17.24
C TRP A 49 -2.52 -5.02 16.55
N CYS A 50 -2.03 -5.15 15.32
CA CYS A 50 -1.98 -6.39 14.58
C CYS A 50 -0.57 -6.57 13.98
N PRO A 51 0.10 -7.72 14.21
CA PRO A 51 1.33 -8.03 13.49
C PRO A 51 1.02 -8.26 12.00
N VAL A 52 1.81 -7.66 11.13
CA VAL A 52 1.65 -7.77 9.67
C VAL A 52 2.93 -8.25 8.99
N SER A 53 2.79 -8.81 7.80
CA SER A 53 3.92 -9.13 6.95
C SER A 53 4.62 -7.85 6.50
N ILE A 54 5.92 -7.72 6.81
CA ILE A 54 6.73 -6.55 6.45
C ILE A 54 6.74 -6.29 4.94
N GLU A 55 6.77 -7.35 4.14
CA GLU A 55 6.79 -7.25 2.68
C GLU A 55 5.52 -6.65 2.12
N SER A 56 4.39 -6.79 2.82
CA SER A 56 3.08 -6.28 2.43
C SER A 56 2.80 -4.86 2.90
N VAL A 57 3.70 -4.27 3.69
CA VAL A 57 3.52 -2.94 4.23
C VAL A 57 3.49 -1.93 3.09
N GLY A 58 2.33 -1.28 2.93
CA GLY A 58 2.12 -0.26 1.93
C GLY A 58 1.73 1.06 2.57
N ARG A 59 2.41 2.15 2.21
CA ARG A 59 2.07 3.50 2.66
C ARG A 59 0.93 4.07 1.83
N PHE A 60 0.01 4.78 2.45
CA PHE A 60 -0.97 5.59 1.75
C PHE A 60 -0.27 6.71 0.98
N THR A 61 -0.59 6.85 -0.30
CA THR A 61 0.07 7.81 -1.18
C THR A 61 -0.39 9.25 -0.99
N GLY A 62 -1.48 9.48 -0.25
CA GLY A 62 -2.14 10.78 -0.17
C GLY A 62 -3.09 11.07 -1.33
N MET A 63 -3.24 10.13 -2.28
CA MET A 63 -4.06 10.28 -3.48
C MET A 63 -5.18 9.23 -3.53
N PHE A 64 -6.21 9.55 -4.31
CA PHE A 64 -7.38 8.70 -4.49
C PHE A 64 -7.53 8.32 -5.96
N ASP A 65 -8.08 7.13 -6.20
CA ASP A 65 -8.45 6.70 -7.54
C ASP A 65 -9.73 7.42 -8.03
N LYS A 66 -10.17 7.13 -9.26
CA LYS A 66 -11.39 7.73 -9.85
C LYS A 66 -12.66 7.44 -9.04
N ASN A 67 -12.66 6.39 -8.22
CA ASN A 67 -13.77 5.94 -7.39
C ASN A 67 -13.61 6.42 -5.93
N LEU A 68 -12.72 7.38 -5.67
CA LEU A 68 -12.42 7.94 -4.35
C LEU A 68 -11.88 6.92 -3.34
N ARG A 69 -11.24 5.84 -3.81
CA ARG A 69 -10.52 4.90 -2.93
C ARG A 69 -9.10 5.37 -2.70
N GLU A 70 -8.65 5.28 -1.45
CA GLU A 70 -7.27 5.57 -1.07
C GLU A 70 -6.30 4.66 -1.83
N ILE A 71 -5.30 5.25 -2.48
CA ILE A 71 -4.25 4.51 -3.18
C ILE A 71 -3.09 4.27 -2.21
N TYR A 72 -2.70 3.02 -2.04
CA TYR A 72 -1.55 2.58 -1.27
C TYR A 72 -0.44 2.06 -2.19
N GLU A 73 0.78 2.00 -1.66
CA GLU A 73 1.85 1.26 -2.34
C GLU A 73 1.38 -0.18 -2.64
N LYS A 74 1.86 -0.69 -3.78
CA LYS A 74 1.53 -2.00 -4.34
C LYS A 74 0.08 -2.21 -4.80
N ASP A 75 -0.77 -1.18 -4.77
CA ASP A 75 -2.01 -1.20 -5.55
C ASP A 75 -1.69 -1.27 -7.05
N ILE A 76 -2.56 -1.94 -7.80
CA ILE A 76 -2.50 -2.02 -9.26
C ILE A 76 -3.55 -1.08 -9.82
N LEU A 77 -3.10 -0.08 -10.58
CA LEU A 77 -3.98 0.80 -11.31
C LEU A 77 -4.26 0.24 -12.71
N GLY A 78 -5.55 0.18 -13.03
CA GLY A 78 -6.08 -0.33 -14.27
C GLY A 78 -6.44 0.75 -15.27
N THR A 79 -6.41 0.34 -16.53
CA THR A 79 -6.88 1.10 -17.70
C THR A 79 -7.91 0.31 -18.47
N LYS A 80 -8.72 1.00 -19.29
CA LYS A 80 -9.79 0.35 -20.06
C LYS A 80 -9.26 -0.72 -21.03
N ASP A 81 -8.07 -0.53 -21.58
CA ASP A 81 -7.42 -1.42 -22.54
C ASP A 81 -6.33 -2.30 -21.92
N GLY A 82 -6.02 -2.12 -20.63
CA GLY A 82 -4.99 -2.88 -19.92
C GLY A 82 -3.55 -2.53 -20.33
N LEU A 83 -3.33 -1.58 -21.25
CA LEU A 83 -2.01 -1.27 -21.79
C LEU A 83 -1.14 -0.54 -20.79
N LEU A 84 -1.72 0.40 -20.04
CA LEU A 84 -1.01 1.21 -19.05
C LEU A 84 -1.32 0.75 -17.61
N ASN A 85 -1.63 -0.54 -17.45
CA ASN A 85 -1.72 -1.12 -16.12
C ASN A 85 -0.34 -1.07 -15.47
N GLY A 86 -0.32 -0.72 -14.19
CA GLY A 86 0.90 -0.63 -13.41
C GLY A 86 0.64 -0.77 -11.94
N PHE A 87 1.69 -0.99 -11.17
CA PHE A 87 1.61 -1.01 -9.72
C PHE A 87 2.25 0.23 -9.11
N ILE A 88 1.76 0.60 -7.93
CA ILE A 88 2.23 1.78 -7.22
C ILE A 88 3.52 1.47 -6.47
N GLU A 89 4.54 2.29 -6.70
CA GLU A 89 5.79 2.26 -5.94
C GLU A 89 6.27 3.68 -5.62
N TYR A 90 6.99 3.83 -4.51
CA TYR A 90 7.74 5.04 -4.23
C TYR A 90 9.13 4.94 -4.87
N ARG A 91 9.46 5.90 -5.74
CA ARG A 91 10.79 6.02 -6.33
C ARG A 91 11.64 7.03 -5.58
N GLU A 92 12.66 6.53 -4.88
CA GLU A 92 13.55 7.35 -4.05
C GLU A 92 14.36 8.36 -4.86
N ASP A 93 14.82 7.99 -6.06
CA ASP A 93 15.57 8.84 -6.97
C ASP A 93 14.76 10.06 -7.46
N LEU A 94 13.43 9.92 -7.49
CA LEU A 94 12.50 10.98 -7.87
C LEU A 94 11.79 11.63 -6.69
N GLY A 95 11.86 11.03 -5.50
CA GLY A 95 11.16 11.46 -4.29
C GLY A 95 9.64 11.43 -4.40
N MET A 96 9.06 10.53 -5.20
CA MET A 96 7.60 10.49 -5.44
C MET A 96 7.03 9.11 -5.73
N PHE A 97 5.71 8.98 -5.59
CA PHE A 97 4.98 7.81 -6.05
C PHE A 97 4.78 7.81 -7.56
N VAL A 98 4.93 6.63 -8.16
CA VAL A 98 4.73 6.40 -9.59
C VAL A 98 3.82 5.20 -9.81
N ASN A 99 3.16 5.17 -10.97
CA ASN A 99 2.53 3.99 -11.53
C ASN A 99 3.57 3.29 -12.43
N SER A 100 4.21 2.24 -11.95
CA SER A 100 5.21 1.49 -12.71
C SER A 100 4.52 0.50 -13.62
N LEU A 101 4.65 0.73 -14.93
CA LEU A 101 3.89 0.03 -15.95
C LEU A 101 4.37 -1.42 -16.04
N ILE A 102 3.41 -2.35 -16.08
CA ILE A 102 3.70 -3.79 -16.09
C ILE A 102 4.22 -4.23 -17.46
N ARG A 103 3.63 -3.71 -18.55
CA ARG A 103 3.97 -4.08 -19.93
C ARG A 103 5.17 -3.35 -20.50
N TYR A 104 5.54 -2.22 -19.92
CA TYR A 104 6.55 -1.32 -20.46
C TYR A 104 7.58 -1.03 -19.37
N ASN A 105 8.86 -1.01 -19.72
CA ASN A 105 9.91 -0.57 -18.80
C ASN A 105 9.88 0.97 -18.66
N ASN A 106 8.78 1.49 -18.12
CA ASN A 106 8.50 2.91 -17.97
C ASN A 106 7.50 3.14 -16.82
N PHE A 107 7.27 4.40 -16.46
CA PHE A 107 6.37 4.76 -15.38
C PHE A 107 5.59 6.04 -15.69
N GLU A 108 4.45 6.21 -15.03
CA GLU A 108 3.71 7.47 -14.99
C GLU A 108 3.83 8.09 -13.59
N ARG A 109 3.96 9.42 -13.49
CA ARG A 109 3.88 10.09 -12.18
C ARG A 109 2.47 9.90 -11.63
N LEU A 110 2.35 9.37 -10.40
CA LEU A 110 1.04 9.05 -9.85
C LEU A 110 0.13 10.27 -9.74
N CYS A 111 0.70 11.43 -9.39
CA CYS A 111 -0.03 12.70 -9.30
C CYS A 111 -0.75 13.14 -10.59
N ASN A 112 -0.30 12.66 -11.75
CA ASN A 112 -0.90 13.00 -13.04
C ASN A 112 -2.05 12.07 -13.42
N VAL A 113 -2.08 10.85 -12.86
CA VAL A 113 -2.97 9.78 -13.33
C VAL A 113 -3.97 9.30 -12.27
N ALA A 114 -3.66 9.47 -10.97
CA ALA A 114 -4.41 8.89 -9.85
C ALA A 114 -5.95 9.00 -10.01
N ASN A 115 -6.47 10.22 -10.18
CA ASN A 115 -7.91 10.48 -10.25
C ASN A 115 -8.59 10.02 -11.56
N SER A 116 -7.83 9.55 -12.55
CA SER A 116 -8.34 9.04 -13.84
C SER A 116 -8.23 7.53 -13.97
N ARG A 117 -7.50 6.89 -13.05
CA ARG A 117 -7.27 5.44 -13.00
C ARG A 117 -8.18 4.80 -11.94
N GLU A 118 -8.32 3.48 -12.03
CA GLU A 118 -9.07 2.68 -11.07
C GLU A 118 -8.14 1.65 -10.44
N ILE A 119 -8.22 1.46 -9.12
CA ILE A 119 -7.55 0.32 -8.48
C ILE A 119 -8.26 -0.97 -8.92
N ILE A 120 -7.55 -1.87 -9.59
CA ILE A 120 -8.08 -3.15 -10.06
C ILE A 120 -7.61 -4.34 -9.22
N GLY A 121 -6.72 -4.10 -8.26
CA GLY A 121 -6.15 -5.14 -7.40
C GLY A 121 -4.90 -4.64 -6.69
N ASN A 122 -4.13 -5.57 -6.14
CA ASN A 122 -2.79 -5.31 -5.61
C ASN A 122 -1.86 -6.49 -5.91
N VAL A 123 -0.55 -6.30 -5.73
CA VAL A 123 0.45 -7.33 -6.11
C VAL A 123 0.37 -8.63 -5.28
N TYR A 124 -0.35 -8.65 -4.15
CA TYR A 124 -0.44 -9.83 -3.28
C TYR A 124 -1.67 -10.68 -3.60
N GLU A 125 -2.81 -10.04 -3.82
CA GLU A 125 -4.09 -10.73 -4.08
C GLU A 125 -4.33 -10.95 -5.58
N ASN A 126 -3.64 -10.22 -6.46
CA ASN A 126 -3.88 -10.22 -7.91
C ASN A 126 -2.59 -10.40 -8.72
N GLN A 127 -1.85 -11.47 -8.42
CA GLN A 127 -0.58 -11.78 -9.11
C GLN A 127 -0.77 -12.02 -10.61
N GLU A 128 -1.94 -12.53 -11.01
CA GLU A 128 -2.32 -12.73 -12.41
C GLU A 128 -2.34 -11.43 -13.23
N LEU A 129 -2.51 -10.27 -12.58
CA LEU A 129 -2.47 -8.97 -13.25
C LEU A 129 -1.06 -8.49 -13.59
N LEU A 130 -0.04 -9.11 -12.98
CA LEU A 130 1.37 -8.79 -13.21
C LEU A 130 1.97 -9.57 -14.38
N GLU A 131 1.29 -10.63 -14.82
CA GLU A 131 1.71 -11.42 -15.97
C GLU A 131 1.42 -10.65 -17.26
N VAL A 132 2.42 -10.58 -18.16
CA VAL A 132 2.24 -10.02 -19.49
C VAL A 132 1.86 -11.16 -20.43
N PRO A 133 0.65 -11.16 -21.02
CA PRO A 133 0.29 -12.13 -22.06
C PRO A 133 1.29 -12.05 -23.21
N GLU A 134 1.75 -13.21 -23.69
CA GLU A 134 2.62 -13.38 -24.87
C GLU A 134 2.05 -12.72 -26.14
#